data_AF-A0A286GCM8-F1
#
_entry.id   AF-A0A286GCM8-F1
#
_cell.length_a   1.000
_cell.length_b   1.000
_cell.length_c   1.000
_cell.angle_alpha   90.00
_cell.angle_beta   90.00
_cell.angle_gamma   90.00
#
_symmetry.space_group_name_H-M   'P 1'
#
loop_
_entity.id
_entity.type
_entity.pdbx_description
1 polymer ?
#
loop_
_entity_poly.entity_id
_entity_poly.type
_entity_poly.pdbx_seq_one_letter_code
_entity_poly.pdbx_strand_id
1 'polypeptide(L)'
;MIRKYSVLICMATSLILIVIATLAYPGGSLLDKNSIGFDWSKNFLSNLFATKAINGSDNPGWIWALVGIAFHSVGYGIFFINISKKIPSRQWGTSLKTIGAINILFIFLIATPLHDLGTISIILTLTGLFIITVFILKSKLLLFKFGCIICLLTYYCFFFLFGFGYLGLSVIMQKVYILSSMLLVLGLEYFTKYEDFEQIKLGGQKT
;
A
#
# COMPACT_ATOMS: atom_id res chain seq x y z
N MET A 1 9.95 -15.88 -16.87
CA MET A 1 10.23 -15.75 -15.42
C MET A 1 9.87 -14.37 -14.85
N ILE A 2 10.36 -13.27 -15.41
CA ILE A 2 10.18 -11.90 -14.86
C ILE A 2 8.71 -11.51 -14.63
N ARG A 3 7.80 -11.86 -15.55
CA ARG A 3 6.36 -11.55 -15.39
C ARG A 3 5.73 -12.12 -14.11
N LYS A 4 6.14 -13.33 -13.69
CA LYS A 4 5.60 -14.01 -12.51
C LYS A 4 6.00 -13.29 -11.22
N TYR A 5 7.23 -12.80 -11.16
CA TYR A 5 7.79 -12.15 -9.96
C TYR A 5 7.70 -10.62 -10.01
N SER A 6 6.93 -10.06 -10.95
CA SER A 6 6.83 -8.61 -11.16
C SER A 6 6.41 -7.84 -9.92
N VAL A 7 5.36 -8.30 -9.21
CA VAL A 7 4.90 -7.69 -7.95
C VAL A 7 6.02 -7.72 -6.91
N LEU A 8 6.63 -8.88 -6.65
CA LEU A 8 7.73 -9.02 -5.68
C LEU A 8 8.92 -8.12 -6.02
N ILE A 9 9.36 -8.10 -7.28
CA ILE A 9 10.48 -7.28 -7.74
C ILE A 9 10.18 -5.79 -7.51
N CYS A 10 8.95 -5.35 -7.83
CA CYS A 10 8.53 -3.97 -7.59
C CYS A 10 8.55 -3.62 -6.10
N MET A 11 7.98 -4.48 -5.23
CA MET A 11 7.94 -4.23 -3.78
C MET A 11 9.33 -4.23 -3.16
N ALA A 12 10.19 -5.18 -3.54
CA ALA A 12 11.56 -5.27 -3.03
C ALA A 12 12.40 -4.07 -3.47
N THR A 13 12.30 -3.69 -4.75
CA THR A 13 12.98 -2.50 -5.28
C THR A 13 12.50 -1.24 -4.57
N SER A 14 11.19 -1.08 -4.42
CA SER A 14 10.60 0.04 -3.68
C SER A 14 11.13 0.12 -2.25
N LEU A 15 11.14 -1.00 -1.51
CA LEU A 15 11.64 -1.05 -0.14
C LEU A 15 13.11 -0.65 -0.04
N ILE A 16 13.97 -1.18 -0.92
CA ILE A 16 15.40 -0.85 -0.94
C ILE A 16 15.60 0.65 -1.18
N LEU A 17 14.89 1.23 -2.15
CA LEU A 17 14.98 2.65 -2.47
C LEU A 17 14.48 3.55 -1.34
N ILE A 18 13.40 3.15 -0.64
CA ILE A 18 12.90 3.88 0.53
C ILE A 18 13.91 3.81 1.68
N VAL A 19 14.55 2.66 1.91
CA VAL A 19 15.62 2.55 2.92
C VAL A 19 16.78 3.49 2.56
N ILE A 20 17.24 3.50 1.31
CA ILE A 20 18.28 4.44 0.85
C ILE A 20 17.85 5.89 1.10
N ALA A 21 16.60 6.24 0.80
CA ALA A 21 16.06 7.57 1.06
C ALA A 21 16.11 7.95 2.54
N THR A 22 15.78 7.02 3.45
CA THR A 22 15.85 7.26 4.91
C THR A 22 17.27 7.47 5.40
N LEU A 23 18.25 6.73 4.85
CA LEU A 23 19.67 6.88 5.19
C LEU A 23 20.25 8.21 4.70
N ALA A 24 19.71 8.73 3.59
CA ALA A 24 20.11 10.02 3.02
C ALA A 24 19.33 11.22 3.60
N TYR A 25 18.30 10.99 4.41
CA TYR A 25 17.47 12.06 4.94
C TYR A 25 18.23 12.86 6.02
N PRO A 26 18.32 14.19 5.92
CA PRO A 26 19.26 14.98 6.72
C PRO A 26 18.78 15.27 8.14
N GLY A 27 17.45 15.33 8.39
CA GLY A 27 16.93 15.56 9.74
C GLY A 27 15.58 16.28 9.82
N GLY A 28 15.13 16.45 11.05
CA GLY A 28 13.85 17.04 11.43
C GLY A 28 12.70 16.04 11.38
N SER A 29 11.88 16.11 12.42
CA SER A 29 10.63 15.37 12.60
C SER A 29 9.51 16.32 13.01
N LEU A 30 8.25 15.85 12.92
CA LEU A 30 7.10 16.69 13.28
C LEU A 30 7.13 17.13 14.75
N LEU A 31 7.69 16.29 15.63
CA LEU A 31 7.77 16.53 17.07
C LEU A 31 9.09 17.18 17.49
N ASP A 32 10.14 17.08 16.67
CA ASP A 32 11.46 17.62 16.94
C ASP A 32 12.13 18.02 15.62
N LYS A 33 12.15 19.33 15.34
CA LYS A 33 12.77 19.87 14.12
C LYS A 33 14.30 19.77 14.11
N ASN A 34 14.93 19.60 15.27
CA ASN A 34 16.38 19.54 15.39
C ASN A 34 16.92 18.10 15.36
N SER A 35 16.04 17.10 15.21
CA SER A 35 16.45 15.70 15.13
C SER A 35 17.38 15.47 13.94
N ILE A 36 18.40 14.63 14.12
CA ILE A 36 19.34 14.28 13.06
C ILE A 36 18.86 13.01 12.37
N GLY A 37 18.86 12.99 11.04
CA GLY A 37 18.47 11.82 10.27
C GLY A 37 16.95 11.55 10.25
N PHE A 38 16.57 10.43 9.64
CA PHE A 38 15.19 9.94 9.64
C PHE A 38 14.87 9.16 10.92
N ASP A 39 13.92 9.65 11.71
CA ASP A 39 13.42 8.95 12.89
C ASP A 39 12.18 8.13 12.51
N TRP A 40 12.31 6.81 12.48
CA TRP A 40 11.22 5.90 12.13
C TRP A 40 9.97 6.02 13.03
N SER A 41 10.13 6.49 14.26
CA SER A 41 9.04 6.70 15.21
C SER A 41 8.40 8.08 15.14
N LYS A 42 9.08 9.08 14.54
CA LYS A 42 8.62 10.48 14.50
C LYS A 42 8.41 11.08 13.11
N ASN A 43 8.93 10.45 12.05
CA ASN A 43 8.77 10.89 10.67
C ASN A 43 7.77 10.02 9.91
N PHE A 44 6.83 10.63 9.20
CA PHE A 44 6.08 9.92 8.17
C PHE A 44 6.98 9.60 6.99
N LEU A 45 6.73 8.48 6.30
CA LEU A 45 7.42 8.16 5.05
C LEU A 45 7.20 9.24 3.98
N SER A 46 6.04 9.91 4.02
CA SER A 46 5.76 11.04 3.12
C SER A 46 6.70 12.22 3.31
N ASN A 47 7.38 12.35 4.46
CA ASN A 47 8.40 13.38 4.66
C ASN A 47 9.60 13.18 3.73
N LEU A 48 9.85 11.96 3.26
CA LEU A 48 10.94 11.67 2.34
C LEU A 48 10.70 12.25 0.94
N PHE A 49 9.46 12.54 0.55
CA PHE A 49 9.15 12.99 -0.81
C PHE A 49 9.43 14.48 -1.04
N ALA A 50 9.58 15.27 0.02
CA ALA A 50 9.85 16.69 -0.09
C ALA A 50 11.32 16.95 -0.44
N THR A 51 11.58 17.92 -1.33
CA THR A 51 12.96 18.34 -1.70
C THR A 51 13.71 19.00 -0.54
N LYS A 52 12.97 19.54 0.44
CA LYS A 52 13.48 20.03 1.72
C LYS A 52 12.99 19.13 2.84
N ALA A 53 13.88 18.78 3.76
CA ALA A 53 13.53 18.07 4.97
C ALA A 53 12.81 18.99 5.98
N ILE A 54 12.23 18.41 7.03
CA ILE A 54 11.47 19.18 8.05
C ILE A 54 12.34 20.23 8.76
N ASN A 55 13.63 19.97 8.91
CA ASN A 55 14.57 20.93 9.49
C ASN A 55 14.98 22.07 8.53
N GLY A 56 14.48 22.08 7.28
CA GLY A 56 14.76 23.09 6.26
C GLY A 56 15.98 22.81 5.37
N SER A 57 16.76 21.77 5.66
CA SER A 57 17.90 21.37 4.82
C SER A 57 17.47 20.69 3.52
N ASP A 58 18.34 20.69 2.51
CA ASP A 58 18.13 19.92 1.28
C ASP A 58 18.06 18.42 1.58
N ASN A 59 17.05 17.75 1.06
CA ASN A 59 16.83 16.31 1.27
C ASN A 59 17.36 15.49 0.08
N PRO A 60 18.63 15.07 0.04
CA PRO A 60 19.15 14.28 -1.08
C PRO A 60 18.44 12.92 -1.24
N GLY A 61 17.73 12.46 -0.20
CA GLY A 61 16.90 11.25 -0.24
C GLY A 61 15.64 11.35 -1.10
N TRP A 62 15.19 12.56 -1.47
CA TRP A 62 13.87 12.75 -2.12
C TRP A 62 13.72 11.99 -3.43
N ILE A 63 14.78 11.94 -4.24
CA ILE A 63 14.76 11.26 -5.55
C ILE A 63 14.65 9.75 -5.38
N TRP A 64 15.32 9.18 -4.39
CA TRP A 64 15.24 7.75 -4.05
C TRP A 64 13.83 7.39 -3.59
N ALA A 65 13.22 8.25 -2.77
CA ALA A 65 11.84 8.06 -2.33
C ALA A 65 10.83 8.16 -3.48
N LEU A 66 11.03 9.11 -4.40
CA LEU A 66 10.19 9.28 -5.60
C LEU A 66 10.24 8.05 -6.52
N VAL A 67 11.44 7.55 -6.81
CA VAL A 67 11.58 6.32 -7.62
C VAL A 67 11.03 5.11 -6.85
N GLY A 68 11.24 5.06 -5.54
CA GLY A 68 10.70 4.01 -4.66
C GLY A 68 9.17 3.93 -4.71
N ILE A 69 8.46 5.07 -4.66
CA ILE A 69 7.00 5.08 -4.75
C ILE A 69 6.50 4.75 -6.16
N ALA A 70 7.27 5.05 -7.22
CA ALA A 70 6.92 4.66 -8.58
C ALA A 70 6.93 3.13 -8.74
N PHE A 71 7.93 2.44 -8.18
CA PHE A 71 7.92 0.98 -8.14
C PHE A 71 6.79 0.44 -7.26
N HIS A 72 6.51 1.08 -6.12
CA HIS A 72 5.39 0.70 -5.25
C HIS A 72 4.05 0.77 -6.00
N SER A 73 3.81 1.88 -6.72
CA SER A 73 2.55 2.11 -7.44
C SER A 73 2.34 1.07 -8.54
N VAL A 74 3.38 0.77 -9.31
CA VAL A 74 3.36 -0.27 -10.35
C VAL A 74 3.11 -1.65 -9.73
N GLY A 75 3.79 -1.97 -8.61
CA GLY A 75 3.60 -3.24 -7.90
C GLY A 75 2.17 -3.44 -7.42
N TYR A 76 1.57 -2.43 -6.77
CA TYR A 76 0.19 -2.48 -6.28
C TYR A 76 -0.81 -2.57 -7.44
N GLY A 77 -0.58 -1.81 -8.52
CA GLY A 77 -1.43 -1.86 -9.70
C GLY A 77 -1.43 -3.23 -10.36
N ILE A 78 -0.25 -3.82 -10.57
CA ILE A 78 -0.12 -5.18 -11.13
C ILE A 78 -0.80 -6.20 -10.22
N PHE A 79 -0.64 -6.10 -8.90
CA PHE A 79 -1.33 -6.98 -7.96
C PHE A 79 -2.85 -6.92 -8.14
N PHE A 80 -3.45 -5.73 -8.13
CA PHE A 80 -4.91 -5.58 -8.30
C PHE A 80 -5.39 -6.11 -9.65
N ILE A 81 -4.60 -5.94 -10.71
CA ILE A 81 -4.89 -6.52 -12.02
C ILE A 81 -4.78 -8.05 -12.00
N ASN A 82 -3.83 -8.62 -11.28
CA ASN A 82 -3.65 -10.08 -11.21
C ASN A 82 -4.71 -10.75 -10.34
N ILE A 83 -4.98 -10.23 -9.14
CA ILE A 83 -6.03 -10.75 -8.27
C ILE A 83 -7.41 -10.65 -8.93
N SER A 84 -7.65 -9.61 -9.76
CA SER A 84 -8.90 -9.48 -10.52
C SER A 84 -9.22 -10.68 -11.42
N LYS A 85 -8.19 -11.36 -11.94
CA LYS A 85 -8.32 -12.56 -12.79
C LYS A 85 -8.63 -13.81 -11.96
N LYS A 86 -8.33 -13.80 -10.66
CA LYS A 86 -8.62 -14.90 -9.73
C LYS A 86 -10.05 -14.83 -9.19
N ILE A 87 -10.70 -13.66 -9.27
CA ILE A 87 -12.07 -13.47 -8.80
C ILE A 87 -13.08 -13.97 -9.87
N PRO A 88 -14.00 -14.89 -9.52
CA PRO A 88 -14.93 -15.49 -10.50
C PRO A 88 -16.04 -14.54 -10.96
N SER A 89 -16.32 -13.47 -10.21
CA SER A 89 -17.34 -12.48 -10.59
C SER A 89 -16.77 -11.44 -11.54
N ARG A 90 -17.38 -11.32 -12.74
CA ARG A 90 -16.97 -10.37 -13.77
C ARG A 90 -17.05 -8.90 -13.31
N GLN A 91 -18.11 -8.54 -12.57
CA GLN A 91 -18.31 -7.18 -12.08
C GLN A 91 -17.17 -6.80 -11.11
N TRP A 92 -16.96 -7.61 -10.08
CA TRP A 92 -15.92 -7.36 -9.07
C TRP A 92 -14.50 -7.47 -9.64
N GLY A 93 -14.25 -8.42 -10.55
CA GLY A 93 -12.98 -8.50 -11.28
C GLY A 93 -12.71 -7.24 -12.11
N THR A 94 -13.72 -6.72 -12.83
CA THR A 94 -13.56 -5.48 -13.61
C THR A 94 -13.26 -4.29 -12.69
N SER A 95 -13.96 -4.16 -11.56
CA SER A 95 -13.69 -3.12 -10.58
C SER A 95 -12.26 -3.18 -10.05
N LEU A 96 -11.76 -4.36 -9.66
CA LEU A 96 -10.39 -4.54 -9.18
C LEU A 96 -9.35 -4.22 -10.24
N LYS A 97 -9.58 -4.61 -11.49
CA LYS A 97 -8.69 -4.28 -12.61
C LYS A 97 -8.61 -2.76 -12.82
N THR A 98 -9.75 -2.07 -12.79
CA THR A 98 -9.82 -0.61 -12.94
C THR A 98 -9.14 0.10 -11.76
N ILE A 99 -9.41 -0.33 -10.53
CA ILE A 99 -8.71 0.14 -9.32
C ILE A 99 -7.20 0.00 -9.49
N GLY A 100 -6.72 -1.16 -9.94
CA GLY A 100 -5.30 -1.40 -10.18
C GLY A 100 -4.70 -0.44 -11.19
N ALA A 101 -5.35 -0.25 -12.35
CA ALA A 101 -4.86 0.65 -13.38
C ALA A 101 -4.80 2.12 -12.92
N ILE A 102 -5.85 2.59 -12.24
CA ILE A 102 -5.93 3.95 -11.71
C ILE A 102 -4.92 4.18 -10.58
N ASN A 103 -4.74 3.20 -9.70
CA ASN A 103 -3.82 3.30 -8.56
C ASN A 103 -2.36 3.48 -8.97
N ILE A 104 -1.92 2.98 -10.13
CA ILE A 104 -0.55 3.22 -10.61
C ILE A 104 -0.26 4.72 -10.70
N LEU A 105 -1.22 5.49 -11.22
CA LEU A 105 -1.11 6.94 -11.32
C LEU A 105 -1.25 7.60 -9.94
N PHE A 106 -2.34 7.34 -9.23
CA PHE A 106 -2.67 8.08 -8.01
C PHE A 106 -1.69 7.81 -6.86
N ILE A 107 -1.16 6.59 -6.72
CA ILE A 107 -0.13 6.30 -5.71
C ILE A 107 1.14 7.10 -6.03
N PHE A 108 1.53 7.22 -7.30
CA PHE A 108 2.69 8.00 -7.69
C PHE A 108 2.51 9.50 -7.36
N LEU A 109 1.30 10.03 -7.54
CA LEU A 109 0.99 11.44 -7.22
C LEU A 109 1.22 11.81 -5.75
N ILE A 110 1.22 10.85 -4.82
CA ILE A 110 1.51 11.10 -3.40
C ILE A 110 2.89 11.75 -3.22
N ALA A 111 3.87 11.44 -4.07
CA ALA A 111 5.21 12.04 -3.96
C ALA A 111 5.36 13.36 -4.75
N THR A 112 4.27 13.93 -5.26
CA THR A 112 4.28 15.13 -6.11
C THR A 112 3.52 16.28 -5.43
N PRO A 113 3.58 17.52 -5.97
CA PRO A 113 2.73 18.61 -5.52
C PRO A 113 1.22 18.31 -5.59
N LEU A 114 0.82 17.30 -6.38
CA LEU A 114 -0.55 16.80 -6.45
C LEU A 114 -0.85 15.76 -5.34
N HIS A 115 -0.12 15.81 -4.21
CA HIS A 115 -0.23 14.89 -3.08
C HIS A 115 -1.68 14.64 -2.67
N ASP A 116 -2.47 15.71 -2.53
CA ASP A 116 -3.85 15.63 -2.08
C ASP A 116 -4.72 14.84 -3.05
N LEU A 117 -4.50 15.00 -4.36
CA LEU A 117 -5.14 14.17 -5.37
C LEU A 117 -4.68 12.72 -5.24
N GLY A 118 -3.38 12.49 -4.99
CA GLY A 118 -2.80 11.17 -4.76
C GLY A 118 -3.41 10.41 -3.57
N THR A 119 -3.96 11.11 -2.57
CA THR A 119 -4.65 10.47 -1.43
C THR A 119 -5.91 9.69 -1.83
N ILE A 120 -6.51 9.98 -3.00
CA ILE A 120 -7.62 9.19 -3.56
C ILE A 120 -7.22 7.72 -3.74
N SER A 121 -5.92 7.43 -3.96
CA SER A 121 -5.42 6.05 -4.06
C SER A 121 -5.68 5.23 -2.79
N ILE A 122 -5.79 5.87 -1.62
CA ILE A 122 -6.10 5.20 -0.35
C ILE A 122 -7.53 4.69 -0.38
N ILE A 123 -8.49 5.50 -0.82
CA ILE A 123 -9.89 5.11 -0.95
C ILE A 123 -10.04 3.94 -1.93
N LEU A 124 -9.37 4.05 -3.09
CA LEU A 124 -9.35 2.99 -4.10
C LEU A 124 -8.71 1.70 -3.57
N THR A 125 -7.60 1.81 -2.84
CA THR A 125 -6.92 0.66 -2.22
C THR A 125 -7.79 0.01 -1.15
N LEU A 126 -8.41 0.78 -0.25
CA LEU A 126 -9.35 0.28 0.75
C LEU A 126 -10.55 -0.40 0.10
N THR A 127 -11.12 0.19 -0.95
CA THR A 127 -12.21 -0.42 -1.71
C THR A 127 -11.78 -1.75 -2.32
N GLY A 128 -10.60 -1.80 -2.95
CA GLY A 128 -10.06 -3.03 -3.53
C GLY A 128 -9.79 -4.11 -2.47
N LEU A 129 -9.16 -3.75 -1.35
CA LEU A 129 -8.92 -4.66 -0.23
C LEU A 129 -10.21 -5.15 0.39
N PHE A 130 -11.24 -4.31 0.50
CA PHE A 130 -12.56 -4.70 0.99
C PHE A 130 -13.21 -5.73 0.07
N ILE A 131 -13.22 -5.48 -1.25
CA ILE A 131 -13.73 -6.46 -2.23
C ILE A 131 -13.00 -7.80 -2.07
N ILE A 132 -11.67 -7.78 -2.06
CA ILE A 132 -10.85 -8.98 -1.89
C ILE A 132 -11.19 -9.69 -0.57
N THR A 133 -11.35 -8.94 0.52
CA THR A 133 -11.73 -9.47 1.84
C THR A 133 -13.04 -10.23 1.78
N VAL A 134 -14.08 -9.69 1.13
CA VAL A 134 -15.37 -10.37 0.98
C VAL A 134 -15.21 -11.72 0.28
N PHE A 135 -14.39 -11.82 -0.76
CA PHE A 135 -14.13 -13.09 -1.45
C PHE A 135 -13.28 -14.05 -0.61
N ILE A 136 -12.26 -13.56 0.09
CA ILE A 136 -11.41 -14.37 0.96
C ILE A 136 -12.22 -14.94 2.14
N LEU A 137 -13.14 -14.17 2.73
CA LEU A 137 -14.01 -14.65 3.80
C LEU A 137 -14.89 -15.83 3.38
N LYS A 138 -15.30 -15.87 2.10
CA LYS A 138 -16.06 -16.98 1.51
C LYS A 138 -15.20 -18.18 1.10
N SER A 139 -13.88 -18.03 1.05
CA SER A 139 -12.94 -19.10 0.71
C SER A 139 -12.61 -20.01 1.92
N LYS A 140 -11.80 -21.05 1.70
CA LYS A 140 -11.26 -21.92 2.76
C LYS A 140 -9.95 -21.41 3.39
N LEU A 141 -9.44 -20.26 2.94
CA LEU A 141 -8.12 -19.75 3.29
C LEU A 141 -8.09 -19.00 4.63
N LEU A 142 -8.11 -19.73 5.75
CA LEU A 142 -8.24 -19.15 7.10
C LEU A 142 -7.18 -18.09 7.42
N LEU A 143 -5.91 -18.34 7.10
CA LEU A 143 -4.81 -17.38 7.34
C LEU A 143 -5.07 -16.04 6.65
N PHE A 144 -5.50 -16.08 5.38
CA PHE A 144 -5.77 -14.86 4.61
C PHE A 144 -7.03 -14.13 5.07
N LYS A 145 -8.00 -14.81 5.71
CA LYS A 145 -9.15 -14.15 6.34
C LYS A 145 -8.70 -13.20 7.44
N PHE A 146 -7.92 -13.72 8.39
CA PHE A 146 -7.35 -12.90 9.47
C PHE A 146 -6.43 -11.82 8.91
N GLY A 147 -5.57 -12.15 7.94
CA GLY A 147 -4.70 -11.18 7.29
C GLY A 147 -5.45 -10.00 6.66
N CYS A 148 -6.55 -10.27 5.93
CA CYS A 148 -7.39 -9.23 5.32
C CYS A 148 -8.06 -8.34 6.38
N ILE A 149 -8.67 -8.95 7.41
CA ILE A 149 -9.34 -8.20 8.49
C ILE A 149 -8.34 -7.32 9.22
N ILE A 150 -7.20 -7.88 9.65
CA ILE A 150 -6.16 -7.13 10.35
C ILE A 150 -5.64 -6.00 9.46
N CYS A 151 -5.37 -6.26 8.18
CA CYS A 151 -4.92 -5.22 7.26
C CYS A 151 -5.92 -4.06 7.18
N LEU A 152 -7.20 -4.32 6.96
CA LEU A 152 -8.23 -3.27 6.95
C LEU A 152 -8.29 -2.51 8.28
N LEU A 153 -8.26 -3.22 9.41
CA LEU A 153 -8.26 -2.59 10.74
C LEU A 153 -7.06 -1.66 10.94
N THR A 154 -5.87 -2.02 10.45
CA THR A 154 -4.69 -1.15 10.57
C THR A 154 -4.84 0.17 9.81
N TYR A 155 -5.47 0.15 8.62
CA TYR A 155 -5.80 1.38 7.89
C TYR A 155 -6.79 2.24 8.68
N TYR A 156 -7.90 1.65 9.16
CA TYR A 156 -8.90 2.40 9.90
C TYR A 156 -8.34 2.98 11.21
N CYS A 157 -7.51 2.21 11.92
CA CYS A 157 -6.81 2.66 13.12
C CYS A 157 -5.89 3.84 12.82
N PHE A 158 -5.10 3.78 11.73
CA PHE A 158 -4.28 4.90 11.30
C PHE A 158 -5.12 6.16 11.05
N PHE A 159 -6.19 6.07 10.25
CA PHE A 159 -7.02 7.24 9.93
C PHE A 159 -7.77 7.79 11.14
N PHE A 160 -8.20 6.92 12.06
CA PHE A 160 -8.76 7.36 13.33
C PHE A 160 -7.73 8.17 14.12
N LEU A 161 -6.55 7.61 14.36
CA LEU A 161 -5.50 8.30 15.12
C LEU A 161 -5.07 9.62 14.46
N PHE A 162 -4.93 9.62 13.13
CA PHE A 162 -4.55 10.80 12.37
C PHE A 162 -5.63 11.87 12.42
N GLY A 163 -6.90 11.49 12.21
CA GLY A 163 -8.04 12.41 12.25
C GLY A 163 -8.27 13.05 13.60
N PHE A 164 -7.97 12.34 14.69
CA PHE A 164 -8.04 12.86 16.06
C PHE A 164 -6.75 13.60 16.51
N GLY A 165 -5.75 13.73 15.64
CA GLY A 165 -4.53 14.49 15.92
C GLY A 165 -3.49 13.76 16.78
N TYR A 166 -3.61 12.44 16.97
CA TYR A 166 -2.60 11.63 17.67
C TYR A 166 -1.38 11.37 16.77
N LEU A 167 -0.62 12.41 16.47
CA LEU A 167 0.43 12.39 15.44
C LEU A 167 1.53 11.35 15.72
N GLY A 168 2.02 11.22 16.95
CA GLY A 168 3.05 10.24 17.29
C GLY A 168 2.62 8.79 17.01
N LEU A 169 1.39 8.43 17.40
CA LEU A 169 0.83 7.11 17.13
C LEU A 169 0.53 6.91 15.64
N SER A 170 0.07 7.98 14.96
CA SER A 170 -0.21 7.96 13.52
C SER A 170 1.05 7.66 12.72
N VAL A 171 2.18 8.25 13.11
CA VAL A 171 3.49 8.01 12.49
C VAL A 171 3.87 6.53 12.55
N ILE A 172 3.66 5.88 13.68
CA ILE A 172 3.93 4.43 13.85
C ILE A 172 2.94 3.62 13.02
N MET A 173 1.65 3.92 13.16
CA MET A 173 0.59 3.20 12.47
C MET A 173 0.69 3.31 10.95
N GLN A 174 1.31 4.37 10.41
CA GLN A 174 1.59 4.47 8.98
C GLN A 174 2.43 3.30 8.48
N LYS A 175 3.49 2.94 9.22
CA LYS A 175 4.38 1.84 8.82
C LYS A 175 3.71 0.50 9.04
N VAL A 176 2.92 0.38 10.12
CA VAL A 176 2.16 -0.82 10.42
C VAL A 176 1.19 -1.15 9.28
N TYR A 177 0.37 -0.20 8.83
CA TYR A 177 -0.57 -0.49 7.75
C TYR A 177 0.14 -0.72 6.41
N ILE A 178 1.22 0.01 6.12
CA ILE A 178 2.01 -0.20 4.88
C ILE A 178 2.61 -1.60 4.88
N LEU A 179 3.29 -2.01 5.96
CA LEU A 179 3.89 -3.33 6.06
C LEU A 179 2.83 -4.44 6.04
N SER A 180 1.73 -4.26 6.78
CA SER A 180 0.61 -5.20 6.79
C SER A 180 0.03 -5.41 5.39
N SER A 181 -0.21 -4.31 4.66
CA SER A 181 -0.73 -4.38 3.29
C SER A 181 0.27 -4.97 2.30
N MET A 182 1.56 -4.63 2.39
CA MET A 182 2.59 -5.22 1.53
C MET A 182 2.70 -6.73 1.72
N LEU A 183 2.71 -7.20 2.97
CA LEU A 183 2.75 -8.63 3.28
C LEU A 183 1.48 -9.34 2.79
N LEU A 184 0.31 -8.73 2.98
CA LEU A 184 -0.94 -9.29 2.49
C LEU A 184 -0.98 -9.36 0.96
N VAL A 185 -0.54 -8.31 0.26
CA VAL A 185 -0.45 -8.25 -1.20
C VAL A 185 0.44 -9.37 -1.74
N LEU A 186 1.64 -9.53 -1.19
CA LEU A 186 2.55 -10.60 -1.60
C LEU A 186 1.98 -11.98 -1.28
N GLY A 187 1.40 -12.14 -0.09
CA GLY A 187 0.75 -13.37 0.33
C GLY A 187 -0.38 -13.78 -0.63
N LEU A 188 -1.29 -12.87 -0.93
CA LEU A 188 -2.39 -13.11 -1.85
C LEU A 188 -1.90 -13.34 -3.29
N GLU A 189 -0.90 -12.59 -3.75
CA GLU A 189 -0.38 -12.73 -5.11
C GLU A 189 0.17 -14.13 -5.35
N TYR A 190 0.97 -14.65 -4.43
CA TYR A 190 1.75 -15.88 -4.64
C TYR A 190 1.14 -17.15 -4.07
N PHE A 191 0.25 -17.05 -3.07
CA PHE A 191 -0.33 -18.20 -2.40
C PHE A 191 -1.84 -18.39 -2.64
N THR A 192 -2.44 -17.60 -3.54
CA THR A 192 -3.82 -17.83 -3.99
C THR A 192 -3.88 -18.10 -5.48
N LYS A 193 -4.87 -18.90 -5.88
CA LYS A 193 -5.16 -19.24 -7.27
C LYS A 193 -6.66 -19.07 -7.55
N TYR A 194 -7.06 -19.25 -8.81
CA TYR A 194 -8.46 -19.09 -9.20
C TYR A 194 -9.36 -20.16 -8.56
N GLU A 195 -8.86 -21.38 -8.42
CA GLU A 195 -9.56 -22.54 -7.87
C GLU A 195 -9.99 -22.32 -6.41
N ASP A 196 -9.24 -21.49 -5.66
CA ASP A 196 -9.56 -21.12 -4.28
C ASP A 196 -10.88 -20.31 -4.18
N PHE A 197 -11.30 -19.69 -5.28
CA PHE A 197 -12.50 -18.85 -5.36
C PHE A 197 -13.62 -19.48 -6.20
N GLU A 198 -13.34 -20.52 -6.99
CA GLU A 198 -14.29 -21.14 -7.92
C GLU A 198 -15.56 -21.67 -7.21
N GLN A 199 -15.39 -22.22 -6.00
CA GLN A 199 -16.49 -22.75 -5.17
C GLN A 199 -17.53 -21.67 -4.81
N ILE A 200 -17.15 -20.38 -4.85
CA ILE A 200 -18.04 -19.25 -4.56
C ILE A 200 -19.05 -19.05 -5.71
N LYS A 201 -18.70 -19.41 -6.95
CA LYS A 201 -19.58 -19.31 -8.12
C LYS A 201 -20.75 -20.31 -8.03
N LEU A 202 -20.47 -21.51 -7.53
CA LEU A 202 -21.45 -22.60 -7.41
C LEU A 202 -22.53 -22.36 -6.33
N GLY A 203 -22.20 -21.61 -5.27
CA GLY A 203 -23.15 -21.27 -4.21
C GLY A 203 -24.04 -20.06 -4.49
N GLY A 204 -23.68 -19.22 -5.47
CA GLY A 204 -24.33 -17.92 -5.73
C GLY A 204 -25.13 -17.81 -7.03
N GLN A 205 -25.02 -18.78 -7.96
CA GLN A 205 -25.84 -18.84 -9.17
C GLN A 205 -27.05 -19.77 -8.99
N LYS A 206 -27.94 -19.39 -8.05
CA LYS A 206 -29.38 -19.66 -8.18
C LYS A 206 -30.05 -18.33 -8.48
N THR A 207 -30.01 -17.93 -9.75
CA THR A 207 -30.90 -16.90 -10.32
C THR A 207 -31.50 -17.50 -11.56
#